data_AF-A0A3A9EVM7-F1
#
_entry.id   AF-A0A3A9EVM7-F1
#
_cell.length_a   1.000
_cell.length_b   1.000
_cell.length_c   1.000
_cell.angle_alpha   90.00
_cell.angle_beta   90.00
_cell.angle_gamma   90.00
#
_symmetry.space_group_name_H-M   'P 1'
#
loop_
_entity.id
_entity.type
_entity.pdbx_description
1 polymer ?
#
loop_
_entity_poly.entity_id
_entity_poly.type
_entity_poly.pdbx_seq_one_letter_code
_entity_poly.pdbx_strand_id
1 'polypeptide(L)'
;MRRRKFHVFLMIYFLIIFFWLLFCYRQVQKACVEAGHTAQSSEEGSVIYWPGEKEFAERAERGDSFWGNQVEEDEKESEKGKAEETEEKLTENKENRLDEKECSDDAEEEQEKEKDTETIRIVLLGTGGIYHGKVVLEAGGETLEITEDSPYFEKTDIIRISTGGGKREIQVTSLDRRCGHPFYGGILELRREDAGLVLINEVSVEEYVKGVLPSEMPSSYPLEALKAQAVCARTYAKMKQESKSYPQYDAAVDDSTACQVYRNLKTSKECDLAVEETAGEVLQEEDGSYTECYYYSTSCGRGAPLSVWHGGEKDSPVLSKSEEEIILMNQEFFDYIGQEQEGHLEAEEAFYRWNYRKGKAEDEAIFDRCRERREVNARLVLTEDIERQSEPEIGRDTLGNITDMCIAERQEGGVADCLRISCEKGYLYVWGEYNIRYVLAQGGTVTLQNDTAFSANELLPSAFISLQSICNEKGNMVGYIVVGGGFGHGVGLSQNGAKHMALAGNTYQEILATYYQEKHI
;
A
#
# COMPACT_ATOMS: atom_id res chain seq x y z
N MET A 1 56.57 7.43 -1.83
CA MET A 1 56.41 6.04 -1.34
C MET A 1 55.64 5.87 -0.02
N ARG A 2 55.64 6.83 0.93
CA ARG A 2 54.90 6.69 2.21
C ARG A 2 53.37 6.78 2.10
N ARG A 3 52.79 7.60 1.21
CA ARG A 3 51.32 7.73 1.04
C ARG A 3 50.65 6.53 0.36
N ARG A 4 51.29 5.89 -0.62
CA ARG A 4 50.76 4.67 -1.26
C ARG A 4 50.66 3.48 -0.29
N LYS A 5 51.63 3.35 0.64
CA LYS A 5 51.59 2.29 1.67
C LYS A 5 50.42 2.47 2.65
N PHE A 6 50.04 3.71 2.96
CA PHE A 6 48.91 3.99 3.85
C PHE A 6 47.56 3.64 3.22
N HIS A 7 47.34 3.95 1.93
CA HIS A 7 46.10 3.56 1.23
C HIS A 7 46.01 2.05 1.00
N VAL A 8 47.12 1.36 0.71
CA VAL A 8 47.12 -0.10 0.64
C VAL A 8 46.82 -0.72 2.01
N PHE A 9 47.33 -0.15 3.09
CA PHE A 9 47.03 -0.62 4.45
C PHE A 9 45.57 -0.39 4.83
N LEU A 10 45.01 0.77 4.48
CA LEU A 10 43.60 1.10 4.70
C LEU A 10 42.67 0.19 3.88
N MET A 11 43.03 -0.09 2.63
CA MET A 11 42.25 -0.98 1.77
C MET A 11 42.29 -2.43 2.27
N ILE A 12 43.46 -2.91 2.72
CA ILE A 12 43.59 -4.23 3.36
C ILE A 12 42.80 -4.27 4.67
N TYR A 13 42.81 -3.20 5.47
CA TYR A 13 42.04 -3.09 6.70
C TYR A 13 40.52 -3.15 6.45
N PHE A 14 40.03 -2.42 5.44
CA PHE A 14 38.61 -2.50 5.02
C PHE A 14 38.24 -3.87 4.45
N LEU A 15 39.14 -4.51 3.69
CA LEU A 15 38.95 -5.88 3.21
C LEU A 15 38.86 -6.88 4.37
N ILE A 16 39.71 -6.74 5.40
CA ILE A 16 39.67 -7.59 6.58
C ILE A 16 38.37 -7.37 7.36
N ILE A 17 37.93 -6.12 7.54
CA ILE A 17 36.63 -5.81 8.17
C ILE A 17 35.47 -6.37 7.35
N PHE A 18 35.51 -6.22 6.02
CA PHE A 18 34.47 -6.73 5.13
C PHE A 18 34.38 -8.26 5.21
N PHE A 19 35.50 -8.98 5.16
CA PHE A 19 35.50 -10.43 5.32
C PHE A 19 35.13 -10.87 6.74
N TRP A 20 35.46 -10.09 7.77
CA TRP A 20 35.05 -10.35 9.14
C TRP A 20 33.55 -10.13 9.34
N LEU A 21 32.97 -9.07 8.76
CA LEU A 21 31.52 -8.83 8.74
C LEU A 21 30.79 -9.89 7.91
N LEU A 22 31.34 -10.33 6.78
CA LEU A 22 30.79 -11.42 5.97
C LEU A 22 30.86 -12.76 6.71
N PHE A 23 31.92 -12.98 7.50
CA PHE A 23 32.05 -14.13 8.38
C PHE A 23 31.04 -14.07 9.53
N CYS A 24 30.91 -12.93 10.22
CA CYS A 24 29.91 -12.72 11.26
C CYS A 24 28.48 -12.87 10.70
N TYR A 25 28.20 -12.33 9.51
CA TYR A 25 26.94 -12.51 8.80
C TYR A 25 26.67 -13.99 8.49
N ARG A 26 27.68 -14.74 8.03
CA ARG A 26 27.57 -16.19 7.83
C ARG A 26 27.39 -16.97 9.12
N GLN A 27 27.98 -16.55 10.23
CA GLN A 27 27.77 -17.17 11.55
C GLN A 27 26.38 -16.85 12.11
N VAL A 28 25.86 -15.64 11.89
CA VAL A 28 24.48 -15.26 12.23
C VAL A 28 23.50 -16.03 11.36
N GLN A 29 23.74 -16.14 10.05
CA GLN A 29 22.92 -16.98 9.16
C GLN A 29 22.97 -18.46 9.57
N LYS A 30 24.13 -18.99 9.96
CA LYS A 30 24.26 -20.37 10.45
C LYS A 30 23.56 -20.57 11.80
N ALA A 31 23.60 -19.59 12.69
CA ALA A 31 22.87 -19.60 13.96
C ALA A 31 21.35 -19.45 13.75
N CYS A 32 20.90 -18.69 12.75
CA CYS A 32 19.49 -18.62 12.34
C CYS A 32 19.01 -19.92 11.69
N VAL A 33 19.88 -20.62 10.94
CA VAL A 33 19.59 -21.94 10.35
C VAL A 33 19.60 -23.05 11.41
N GLU A 34 20.49 -22.98 12.40
CA GLU A 34 20.56 -23.93 13.53
C GLU A 34 19.49 -23.68 14.61
N ALA A 35 18.82 -22.52 14.59
CA ALA A 35 17.68 -22.19 15.46
C ALA A 35 16.30 -22.63 14.90
N GLY A 36 16.24 -23.14 13.65
CA GLY A 36 14.99 -23.56 12.97
C GLY A 36 14.07 -22.37 12.70
N HIS A 37 13.86 -21.90 11.47
CA HIS A 37 13.29 -22.66 10.36
C HIS A 37 13.99 -22.34 9.03
N THR A 38 14.06 -23.38 8.21
CA THR A 38 14.89 -23.56 7.02
C THR A 38 14.43 -22.80 5.78
N ALA A 39 15.41 -22.38 4.99
CA ALA A 39 15.24 -21.99 3.59
C ALA A 39 14.92 -23.21 2.70
N GLN A 40 13.99 -22.98 1.75
CA GLN A 40 13.81 -23.62 0.45
C GLN A 40 13.84 -25.16 0.36
N SER A 41 12.67 -25.74 0.15
CA SER A 41 12.50 -26.83 -0.83
C SER A 41 11.72 -26.29 -2.02
N SER A 42 12.37 -26.26 -3.19
CA SER A 42 11.68 -26.24 -4.48
C SER A 42 11.05 -27.61 -4.71
N GLU A 43 9.88 -27.84 -4.11
CA GLU A 43 8.97 -28.92 -4.47
C GLU A 43 7.58 -28.27 -4.57
N GLU A 44 6.88 -28.54 -5.66
CA GLU A 44 5.51 -28.11 -5.90
C GLU A 44 4.65 -28.42 -4.67
N GLY A 45 4.33 -27.38 -3.89
CA GLY A 45 3.43 -27.51 -2.76
C GLY A 45 2.09 -28.02 -3.26
N SER A 46 1.66 -29.17 -2.74
CA SER A 46 0.42 -29.82 -3.13
C SER A 46 -0.75 -28.84 -2.99
N VAL A 47 -1.25 -28.36 -4.13
CA VAL A 47 -2.44 -27.53 -4.21
C VAL A 47 -3.64 -28.44 -3.95
N ILE A 48 -4.18 -28.38 -2.73
CA ILE A 48 -5.32 -29.18 -2.31
C ILE A 48 -6.56 -28.30 -2.38
N TYR A 49 -7.64 -28.88 -2.86
CA TYR A 49 -8.92 -28.22 -2.88
C TYR A 49 -10.02 -29.11 -2.24
N TRP A 50 -11.24 -28.60 -2.02
CA TRP A 50 -12.29 -29.09 -1.08
C TRP A 50 -13.23 -30.19 -1.69
N PRO A 51 -14.03 -31.10 -1.02
CA PRO A 51 -14.78 -31.00 0.26
C PRO A 51 -14.78 -32.19 1.29
N GLY A 52 -15.26 -31.92 2.53
CA GLY A 52 -15.88 -32.87 3.49
C GLY A 52 -15.04 -33.50 4.63
N GLU A 53 -15.37 -33.22 5.92
CA GLU A 53 -14.60 -33.60 7.14
C GLU A 53 -14.20 -35.09 7.29
N LYS A 54 -15.03 -36.05 6.90
CA LYS A 54 -14.71 -37.50 7.03
C LYS A 54 -13.92 -38.05 5.86
N GLU A 55 -14.11 -37.48 4.68
CA GLU A 55 -13.41 -37.86 3.44
C GLU A 55 -11.96 -37.34 3.45
N PHE A 56 -11.73 -36.26 4.23
CA PHE A 56 -10.45 -35.60 4.47
C PHE A 56 -9.40 -36.51 5.14
N ALA A 57 -9.76 -37.18 6.23
CA ALA A 57 -8.83 -38.04 6.99
C ALA A 57 -8.44 -39.30 6.19
N GLU A 58 -9.39 -39.86 5.42
CA GLU A 58 -9.17 -41.09 4.66
C GLU A 58 -8.40 -40.91 3.34
N ARG A 59 -8.57 -39.77 2.65
CA ARG A 59 -7.83 -39.46 1.42
C ARG A 59 -6.38 -39.01 1.70
N ALA A 60 -6.14 -38.36 2.84
CA ALA A 60 -4.82 -37.99 3.32
C ALA A 60 -3.89 -39.20 3.61
N GLU A 61 -4.45 -40.40 3.78
CA GLU A 61 -3.68 -41.65 3.90
C GLU A 61 -3.35 -42.30 2.55
N ARG A 62 -4.06 -41.96 1.46
CA ARG A 62 -4.01 -42.68 0.16
C ARG A 62 -3.43 -41.88 -1.01
N GLY A 63 -3.39 -40.55 -0.94
CA GLY A 63 -2.71 -39.70 -1.94
C GLY A 63 -3.51 -39.40 -3.22
N ASP A 64 -4.84 -39.43 -3.15
CA ASP A 64 -5.73 -39.18 -4.31
C ASP A 64 -6.12 -37.69 -4.47
N SER A 65 -6.60 -37.29 -5.66
CA SER A 65 -6.99 -35.89 -5.96
C SER A 65 -8.33 -35.45 -5.34
N PHE A 66 -8.52 -34.13 -5.15
CA PHE A 66 -9.57 -33.57 -4.29
C PHE A 66 -10.67 -32.70 -4.97
N TRP A 67 -10.58 -32.36 -6.27
CA TRP A 67 -11.76 -32.00 -7.09
C TRP A 67 -11.79 -32.90 -8.32
N GLY A 68 -12.91 -33.59 -8.54
CA GLY A 68 -13.14 -34.32 -9.77
C GLY A 68 -13.57 -33.38 -10.90
N ASN A 69 -12.99 -33.57 -12.08
CA ASN A 69 -13.63 -33.20 -13.34
C ASN A 69 -15.07 -33.73 -13.33
N GLN A 70 -16.06 -32.84 -13.20
CA GLN A 70 -17.43 -33.11 -13.64
C GLN A 70 -17.80 -32.18 -14.78
N VAL A 71 -17.00 -32.25 -15.85
CA VAL A 71 -17.45 -32.03 -17.23
C VAL A 71 -16.59 -32.96 -18.08
N GLU A 72 -16.93 -34.25 -18.18
CA GLU A 72 -16.56 -35.16 -19.30
C GLU A 72 -16.98 -36.63 -19.09
N GLU A 73 -18.10 -36.94 -18.42
CA GLU A 73 -18.58 -38.34 -18.36
C GLU A 73 -20.04 -38.57 -18.79
N ASP A 74 -20.76 -37.55 -19.28
CA ASP A 74 -22.11 -37.75 -19.86
C ASP A 74 -22.15 -37.74 -21.40
N GLU A 75 -21.01 -37.64 -22.11
CA GLU A 75 -20.97 -37.72 -23.59
C GLU A 75 -20.21 -38.94 -24.15
N LYS A 76 -19.66 -39.83 -23.31
CA LYS A 76 -18.93 -41.03 -23.78
C LYS A 76 -19.64 -42.38 -23.58
N GLU A 77 -20.90 -42.38 -23.14
CA GLU A 77 -21.75 -43.59 -23.11
C GLU A 77 -22.93 -43.60 -24.09
N SER A 78 -23.07 -42.63 -25.01
CA SER A 78 -24.10 -42.67 -26.07
C SER A 78 -23.60 -42.94 -27.49
N GLU A 79 -22.29 -43.08 -27.74
CA GLU A 79 -21.75 -43.34 -29.10
C GLU A 79 -21.04 -44.70 -29.25
N LYS A 80 -21.53 -45.72 -28.53
CA LYS A 80 -21.16 -47.14 -28.81
C LYS A 80 -22.33 -48.00 -29.28
N GLY A 81 -23.43 -47.39 -29.69
CA GLY A 81 -24.59 -48.10 -30.22
C GLY A 81 -25.28 -47.32 -31.31
N LYS A 82 -24.70 -47.32 -32.53
CA LYS A 82 -25.38 -47.17 -33.83
C LYS A 82 -24.36 -47.15 -34.97
N ALA A 83 -23.69 -48.28 -35.17
CA ALA A 83 -23.18 -48.64 -36.48
C ALA A 83 -24.19 -49.65 -37.04
N GLU A 84 -25.19 -49.18 -37.79
CA GLU A 84 -25.95 -49.94 -38.79
C GLU A 84 -27.12 -49.07 -39.30
N GLU A 85 -27.35 -49.12 -40.62
CA GLU A 85 -28.46 -48.52 -41.40
C GLU A 85 -28.38 -46.98 -41.56
N THR A 86 -28.42 -46.38 -42.75
CA THR A 86 -29.12 -46.76 -43.98
C THR A 86 -28.59 -45.94 -45.15
N GLU A 87 -28.52 -46.57 -46.32
CA GLU A 87 -28.34 -45.96 -47.63
C GLU A 87 -29.54 -45.07 -48.04
N GLU A 88 -29.29 -44.27 -49.08
CA GLU A 88 -30.22 -43.76 -50.11
C GLU A 88 -30.85 -42.35 -49.98
N LYS A 89 -30.34 -41.50 -50.91
CA LYS A 89 -31.07 -40.69 -51.92
C LYS A 89 -31.70 -39.35 -51.52
N LEU A 90 -31.23 -38.29 -52.19
CA LEU A 90 -31.92 -37.38 -53.14
C LEU A 90 -31.15 -36.04 -53.18
N THR A 91 -30.26 -35.81 -54.15
CA THR A 91 -30.45 -35.15 -55.46
C THR A 91 -30.86 -33.67 -55.46
N GLU A 92 -29.95 -32.87 -56.05
CA GLU A 92 -30.17 -31.74 -56.98
C GLU A 92 -30.64 -30.37 -56.45
N ASN A 93 -29.70 -29.40 -56.43
CA ASN A 93 -29.52 -28.39 -57.49
C ASN A 93 -28.28 -27.53 -57.16
N LYS A 94 -27.15 -27.74 -57.86
CA LYS A 94 -26.72 -27.10 -59.12
C LYS A 94 -26.42 -25.61 -59.04
N GLU A 95 -25.11 -25.35 -59.11
CA GLU A 95 -24.42 -24.46 -60.07
C GLU A 95 -24.56 -22.95 -59.78
N ASN A 96 -23.50 -22.14 -59.69
CA ASN A 96 -22.24 -22.04 -60.43
C ASN A 96 -21.48 -20.86 -59.76
N ARG A 97 -20.15 -20.71 -59.66
CA ARG A 97 -19.03 -21.08 -60.55
C ARG A 97 -17.67 -20.83 -59.84
N LEU A 98 -16.82 -21.86 -59.89
CA LEU A 98 -15.40 -21.92 -60.32
C LEU A 98 -14.34 -21.11 -59.54
N ASP A 99 -13.45 -21.73 -58.75
CA ASP A 99 -12.30 -22.64 -59.09
C ASP A 99 -11.02 -21.79 -59.28
N GLU A 100 -9.82 -22.12 -58.77
CA GLU A 100 -9.23 -23.30 -58.13
C GLU A 100 -7.80 -22.91 -57.69
N LYS A 101 -7.30 -23.48 -56.58
CA LYS A 101 -5.95 -24.09 -56.35
C LYS A 101 -5.62 -24.04 -54.86
N GLU A 102 -5.72 -25.19 -54.16
CA GLU A 102 -4.63 -26.17 -53.93
C GLU A 102 -3.46 -25.57 -53.12
N CYS A 103 -2.90 -26.18 -52.08
CA CYS A 103 -3.13 -27.37 -51.29
C CYS A 103 -1.98 -27.34 -50.26
N SER A 104 -2.21 -27.51 -48.96
CA SER A 104 -1.35 -28.30 -48.07
C SER A 104 -1.88 -28.25 -46.65
N ASP A 105 -1.97 -29.45 -46.10
CA ASP A 105 -2.12 -29.80 -44.71
C ASP A 105 -1.09 -29.06 -43.84
N ASP A 106 -1.53 -28.57 -42.69
CA ASP A 106 -0.82 -28.68 -41.42
C ASP A 106 -1.82 -28.32 -40.31
N ALA A 107 -2.51 -29.36 -39.85
CA ALA A 107 -3.14 -29.37 -38.55
C ALA A 107 -2.02 -29.59 -37.51
N GLU A 108 -1.46 -28.50 -37.01
CA GLU A 108 -0.53 -28.54 -35.88
C GLU A 108 -0.97 -27.53 -34.80
N GLU A 109 -1.39 -28.11 -33.68
CA GLU A 109 -1.22 -27.61 -32.31
C GLU A 109 -1.63 -26.16 -32.02
N GLU A 110 -2.91 -25.99 -31.67
CA GLU A 110 -3.29 -24.96 -30.69
C GLU A 110 -2.74 -25.39 -29.31
N GLN A 111 -1.44 -25.14 -29.09
CA GLN A 111 -0.92 -24.98 -27.74
C GLN A 111 -1.50 -23.67 -27.20
N GLU A 112 -2.52 -23.75 -26.34
CA GLU A 112 -2.77 -22.73 -25.34
C GLU A 112 -1.47 -22.52 -24.58
N LYS A 113 -0.70 -21.49 -24.96
CA LYS A 113 0.29 -20.93 -24.07
C LYS A 113 -0.49 -20.43 -22.86
N GLU A 114 -0.42 -21.18 -21.75
CA GLU A 114 -0.62 -20.64 -20.41
C GLU A 114 0.18 -19.34 -20.36
N LYS A 115 -0.53 -18.22 -20.51
CA LYS A 115 0.02 -16.90 -20.28
C LYS A 115 0.33 -16.93 -18.80
N ASP A 116 1.60 -17.00 -18.46
CA ASP A 116 2.09 -16.93 -17.08
C ASP A 116 1.46 -15.68 -16.45
N THR A 117 0.35 -15.88 -15.72
CA THR A 117 -0.48 -14.78 -15.24
C THR A 117 0.17 -14.35 -13.96
N GLU A 118 1.07 -13.38 -14.09
CA GLU A 118 1.83 -12.87 -12.97
C GLU A 118 0.92 -12.55 -11.78
N THR A 119 1.14 -13.24 -10.66
CA THR A 119 0.32 -13.14 -9.45
C THR A 119 0.99 -12.23 -8.42
N ILE A 120 0.17 -11.56 -7.63
CA ILE A 120 0.58 -10.78 -6.47
C ILE A 120 0.08 -11.45 -5.19
N ARG A 121 0.91 -11.40 -4.16
CA ARG A 121 0.63 -11.91 -2.82
C ARG A 121 0.43 -10.74 -1.85
N ILE A 122 -0.73 -10.69 -1.21
CA ILE A 122 -1.20 -9.61 -0.33
C ILE A 122 -1.40 -10.15 1.08
N VAL A 123 -0.77 -9.54 2.08
CA VAL A 123 -1.07 -9.82 3.49
C VAL A 123 -2.39 -9.15 3.87
N LEU A 124 -3.36 -9.92 4.38
CA LEU A 124 -4.67 -9.42 4.78
C LEU A 124 -4.67 -9.09 6.28
N LEU A 125 -4.93 -7.84 6.65
CA LEU A 125 -4.87 -7.38 8.04
C LEU A 125 -6.21 -7.55 8.76
N GLY A 126 -6.17 -7.98 10.01
CA GLY A 126 -7.30 -7.96 10.93
C GLY A 126 -7.34 -6.67 11.73
N THR A 127 -8.29 -6.57 12.67
CA THR A 127 -8.40 -5.41 13.58
C THR A 127 -7.15 -5.24 14.46
N GLY A 128 -6.41 -6.32 14.73
CA GLY A 128 -5.17 -6.33 15.50
C GLY A 128 -3.87 -6.27 14.68
N GLY A 129 -3.96 -6.07 13.36
CA GLY A 129 -2.81 -6.09 12.46
C GLY A 129 -2.67 -7.41 11.70
N ILE A 130 -1.44 -7.89 11.52
CA ILE A 130 -1.12 -9.01 10.62
C ILE A 130 -1.58 -10.37 11.16
N TYR A 131 -1.60 -10.53 12.48
CA TYR A 131 -1.92 -11.79 13.14
C TYR A 131 -3.40 -11.91 13.48
N HIS A 132 -3.97 -13.06 13.12
CA HIS A 132 -5.38 -13.42 13.34
C HIS A 132 -5.45 -14.56 14.35
N GLY A 133 -6.27 -14.42 15.38
CA GLY A 133 -6.52 -15.53 16.32
C GLY A 133 -7.39 -16.64 15.73
N LYS A 134 -8.20 -16.30 14.71
CA LYS A 134 -8.97 -17.28 13.93
C LYS A 134 -9.31 -16.71 12.56
N VAL A 135 -9.48 -17.59 11.58
CA VAL A 135 -9.96 -17.25 10.24
C VAL A 135 -11.20 -18.08 9.94
N VAL A 136 -12.28 -17.42 9.50
CA VAL A 136 -13.54 -18.06 9.13
C VAL A 136 -13.81 -17.80 7.65
N LEU A 137 -13.93 -18.87 6.87
CA LEU A 137 -14.11 -18.85 5.44
C LEU A 137 -15.50 -19.41 5.08
N GLU A 138 -16.17 -18.80 4.10
CA GLU A 138 -17.42 -19.29 3.55
C GLU A 138 -17.36 -19.37 2.02
N ALA A 139 -17.72 -20.53 1.47
CA ALA A 139 -17.80 -20.75 0.03
C ALA A 139 -18.79 -21.88 -0.29
N GLY A 140 -19.61 -21.71 -1.33
CA GLY A 140 -20.54 -22.76 -1.77
C GLY A 140 -21.62 -23.16 -0.75
N GLY A 141 -21.87 -22.33 0.27
CA GLY A 141 -22.79 -22.64 1.37
C GLY A 141 -22.18 -23.42 2.52
N GLU A 142 -20.86 -23.65 2.49
CA GLU A 142 -20.10 -24.28 3.56
C GLU A 142 -19.23 -23.26 4.31
N THR A 143 -19.02 -23.50 5.60
CA THR A 143 -18.22 -22.65 6.48
C THR A 143 -17.04 -23.45 7.03
N LEU A 144 -15.84 -22.87 7.01
CA LEU A 144 -14.61 -23.45 7.53
C LEU A 144 -13.98 -22.47 8.54
N GLU A 145 -13.85 -22.90 9.80
CA GLU A 145 -13.13 -22.15 10.83
C GLU A 145 -11.74 -22.76 11.06
N ILE A 146 -10.71 -21.90 11.03
CA ILE A 146 -9.31 -22.27 11.22
C ILE A 146 -8.75 -21.47 12.39
N THR A 147 -8.10 -22.18 13.31
CA THR A 147 -7.39 -21.68 14.49
C THR A 147 -6.00 -22.30 14.52
N GLU A 148 -5.10 -21.81 15.37
CA GLU A 148 -3.73 -22.38 15.51
C GLU A 148 -3.73 -23.87 15.91
N ASP A 149 -4.75 -24.29 16.66
CA ASP A 149 -4.95 -25.66 17.15
C ASP A 149 -5.71 -26.54 16.14
N SER A 150 -6.09 -26.01 14.98
CA SER A 150 -6.84 -26.78 13.98
C SER A 150 -6.00 -27.96 13.47
N PRO A 151 -6.62 -29.15 13.27
CA PRO A 151 -5.91 -30.37 12.88
C PRO A 151 -5.22 -30.27 11.51
N TYR A 152 -5.61 -29.28 10.70
CA TYR A 152 -5.00 -28.98 9.41
C TYR A 152 -3.50 -28.64 9.52
N PHE A 153 -3.04 -28.19 10.69
CA PHE A 153 -1.64 -27.84 10.92
C PHE A 153 -0.80 -28.97 11.55
N GLU A 154 -1.32 -30.21 11.61
CA GLU A 154 -0.57 -31.35 12.17
C GLU A 154 0.66 -31.75 11.33
N LYS A 155 0.60 -31.50 10.01
CA LYS A 155 1.64 -31.92 9.04
C LYS A 155 2.33 -30.76 8.34
N THR A 156 1.81 -29.55 8.46
CA THR A 156 2.28 -28.34 7.76
C THR A 156 1.91 -27.12 8.58
N ASP A 157 2.71 -26.05 8.49
CA ASP A 157 2.35 -24.74 9.04
C ASP A 157 1.67 -23.85 7.99
N ILE A 158 1.49 -24.33 6.76
CA ILE A 158 0.92 -23.59 5.63
C ILE A 158 -0.25 -24.37 5.04
N ILE A 159 -1.40 -23.69 4.91
CA ILE A 159 -2.61 -24.19 4.25
C ILE A 159 -2.92 -23.26 3.08
N ARG A 160 -3.19 -23.81 1.89
CA ARG A 160 -3.62 -23.05 0.71
C ARG A 160 -5.02 -23.51 0.30
N ILE A 161 -5.91 -22.55 0.05
CA ILE A 161 -7.34 -22.78 -0.20
C ILE A 161 -7.74 -21.99 -1.44
N SER A 162 -8.40 -22.64 -2.38
CA SER A 162 -8.94 -22.00 -3.59
C SER A 162 -10.22 -22.72 -4.03
N THR A 163 -10.97 -22.09 -4.95
CA THR A 163 -12.31 -22.55 -5.35
C THR A 163 -12.33 -23.45 -6.59
N GLY A 164 -11.16 -23.81 -7.14
CA GLY A 164 -11.01 -24.67 -8.31
C GLY A 164 -11.50 -23.99 -9.60
N GLY A 165 -10.57 -23.40 -10.37
CA GLY A 165 -10.73 -23.05 -11.80
C GLY A 165 -11.85 -22.10 -12.24
N GLY A 166 -12.70 -21.58 -11.36
CA GLY A 166 -13.83 -20.70 -11.71
C GLY A 166 -13.77 -19.32 -11.03
N LYS A 167 -14.62 -18.38 -11.49
CA LYS A 167 -14.84 -17.04 -10.88
C LYS A 167 -15.44 -17.07 -9.45
N ARG A 168 -15.34 -18.20 -8.73
CA ARG A 168 -15.92 -18.33 -7.38
C ARG A 168 -14.96 -17.69 -6.39
N GLU A 169 -15.45 -16.69 -5.67
CA GLU A 169 -14.70 -16.05 -4.58
C GLU A 169 -14.98 -16.76 -3.24
N ILE A 170 -14.03 -16.69 -2.32
CA ILE A 170 -14.15 -17.15 -0.93
C ILE A 170 -14.47 -15.93 -0.08
N GLN A 171 -15.54 -15.99 0.70
CA GLN A 171 -15.85 -14.97 1.69
C GLN A 171 -15.02 -15.20 2.95
N VAL A 172 -14.41 -14.17 3.51
CA VAL A 172 -13.72 -14.25 4.80
C VAL A 172 -14.55 -13.52 5.85
N THR A 173 -15.35 -14.26 6.61
CA THR A 173 -16.31 -13.70 7.57
C THR A 173 -15.68 -13.31 8.91
N SER A 174 -14.44 -13.72 9.15
CA SER A 174 -13.62 -13.20 10.26
C SER A 174 -12.98 -11.84 10.00
N LEU A 175 -13.13 -11.29 8.78
CA LEU A 175 -12.65 -9.97 8.43
C LEU A 175 -13.82 -8.99 8.29
N ASP A 176 -13.65 -7.82 8.91
CA ASP A 176 -14.55 -6.69 8.76
C ASP A 176 -13.90 -5.61 7.88
N ARG A 177 -14.66 -5.18 6.88
CA ARG A 177 -14.31 -4.12 5.94
C ARG A 177 -15.53 -3.20 5.75
N ARG A 178 -15.38 -2.08 5.04
CA ARG A 178 -16.53 -1.19 4.75
C ARG A 178 -17.63 -1.88 3.93
N CYS A 179 -17.29 -2.91 3.16
CA CYS A 179 -18.23 -3.73 2.40
C CYS A 179 -18.95 -4.82 3.24
N GLY A 180 -18.65 -4.93 4.54
CA GLY A 180 -19.00 -6.07 5.38
C GLY A 180 -17.87 -7.11 5.35
N HIS A 181 -18.22 -8.37 5.10
CA HIS A 181 -17.24 -9.45 4.96
C HIS A 181 -16.74 -9.55 3.51
N PRO A 182 -15.44 -9.35 3.26
CA PRO A 182 -14.87 -9.31 1.92
C PRO A 182 -14.85 -10.69 1.25
N PHE A 183 -14.88 -10.66 -0.09
CA PHE A 183 -14.73 -11.82 -0.96
C PHE A 183 -13.39 -11.74 -1.69
N TYR A 184 -12.69 -12.87 -1.78
CA TYR A 184 -11.38 -12.98 -2.42
C TYR A 184 -11.38 -14.07 -3.48
N GLY A 185 -10.87 -13.74 -4.67
CA GLY A 185 -10.55 -14.71 -5.71
C GLY A 185 -9.16 -15.30 -5.53
N GLY A 186 -8.76 -16.22 -6.42
CA GLY A 186 -7.45 -16.83 -6.40
C GLY A 186 -7.25 -17.81 -5.24
N ILE A 187 -6.10 -17.71 -4.58
CA ILE A 187 -5.70 -18.59 -3.48
C ILE A 187 -5.66 -17.77 -2.18
N LEU A 188 -6.26 -18.32 -1.11
CA LEU A 188 -6.05 -17.87 0.25
C LEU A 188 -5.06 -18.82 0.93
N GLU A 189 -3.94 -18.27 1.38
CA GLU A 189 -2.92 -18.98 2.15
C GLU A 189 -3.01 -18.57 3.62
N LEU A 190 -3.05 -19.56 4.52
CA LEU A 190 -2.96 -19.38 5.96
C LEU A 190 -1.63 -19.95 6.43
N ARG A 191 -0.87 -19.15 7.16
CA ARG A 191 0.35 -19.59 7.85
C ARG A 191 0.17 -19.57 9.35
N ARG A 192 0.62 -20.61 10.04
CA ARG A 192 0.70 -20.64 11.50
C ARG A 192 2.06 -20.09 11.94
N GLU A 193 2.03 -19.04 12.76
CA GLU A 193 3.19 -18.43 13.39
C GLU A 193 2.98 -18.42 14.92
N ASP A 194 4.05 -18.24 15.70
CA ASP A 194 3.99 -18.22 17.17
C ASP A 194 3.03 -17.13 17.73
N ALA A 195 2.82 -16.06 16.98
CA ALA A 195 2.00 -14.91 17.37
C ALA A 195 0.55 -14.97 16.86
N GLY A 196 0.23 -15.92 15.98
CA GLY A 196 -1.08 -15.98 15.33
C GLY A 196 -1.07 -16.62 13.95
N LEU A 197 -2.25 -16.66 13.32
CA LEU A 197 -2.37 -16.99 11.91
C LEU A 197 -2.07 -15.77 11.04
N VAL A 198 -1.35 -15.95 9.94
CA VAL A 198 -1.19 -14.93 8.90
C VAL A 198 -2.01 -15.33 7.69
N LEU A 199 -2.88 -14.43 7.23
CA LEU A 199 -3.73 -14.66 6.07
C LEU A 199 -3.19 -13.89 4.86
N ILE A 200 -3.00 -14.59 3.74
CA ILE A 200 -2.41 -14.05 2.52
C ILE A 200 -3.35 -14.38 1.35
N ASN A 201 -3.64 -13.39 0.51
CA ASN A 201 -4.33 -13.62 -0.76
C ASN A 201 -3.33 -13.57 -1.92
N GLU A 202 -3.29 -14.63 -2.72
CA GLU A 202 -2.51 -14.73 -3.95
C GLU A 202 -3.47 -14.71 -5.14
N VAL A 203 -3.34 -13.71 -6.01
CA VAL A 203 -4.29 -13.45 -7.10
C VAL A 203 -3.57 -12.80 -8.29
N SER A 204 -4.14 -12.85 -9.50
CA SER A 204 -3.59 -12.10 -10.63
C SER A 204 -3.58 -10.59 -10.35
N VAL A 205 -2.60 -9.88 -10.90
CA VAL A 205 -2.49 -8.42 -10.69
C VAL A 205 -3.75 -7.68 -11.12
N GLU A 206 -4.43 -8.08 -12.20
CA GLU A 206 -5.67 -7.43 -12.63
C GLU A 206 -6.81 -7.57 -11.63
N GLU A 207 -6.99 -8.76 -11.05
CA GLU A 207 -8.03 -9.00 -10.02
C GLU A 207 -7.67 -8.33 -8.68
N TYR A 208 -6.37 -8.15 -8.40
CA TYR A 208 -5.93 -7.28 -7.31
C TYR A 208 -6.33 -5.82 -7.56
N VAL A 209 -6.03 -5.27 -8.74
CA VAL A 209 -6.36 -3.86 -9.08
C VAL A 209 -7.87 -3.62 -9.06
N LYS A 210 -8.71 -4.58 -9.48
CA LYS A 210 -10.18 -4.49 -9.32
C LYS A 210 -10.63 -4.36 -7.88
N GLY A 211 -9.91 -4.96 -6.93
CA GLY A 211 -10.20 -4.82 -5.50
C GLY A 211 -9.64 -3.54 -4.88
N VAL A 212 -8.56 -2.98 -5.44
CA VAL A 212 -7.95 -1.71 -5.01
C VAL A 212 -8.75 -0.51 -5.50
N LEU A 213 -9.06 -0.46 -6.79
CA LEU A 213 -9.61 0.72 -7.45
C LEU A 213 -10.85 1.32 -6.74
N PRO A 214 -11.93 0.57 -6.44
CA PRO A 214 -13.09 1.11 -5.73
C PRO A 214 -12.80 1.41 -4.26
N SER A 215 -11.78 0.77 -3.67
CA SER A 215 -11.37 0.97 -2.29
C SER A 215 -10.56 2.27 -2.09
N GLU A 216 -9.91 2.74 -3.16
CA GLU A 216 -9.05 3.94 -3.17
C GLU A 216 -9.70 5.16 -3.82
N MET A 217 -10.42 4.96 -4.93
CA MET A 217 -11.06 6.03 -5.69
C MET A 217 -12.57 5.79 -5.79
N PRO A 218 -13.42 6.82 -5.54
CA PRO A 218 -14.85 6.65 -5.67
C PRO A 218 -15.26 6.21 -7.07
N SER A 219 -16.00 5.12 -7.18
CA SER A 219 -16.49 4.58 -8.47
C SER A 219 -17.35 5.56 -9.28
N SER A 220 -17.83 6.64 -8.67
CA SER A 220 -18.56 7.71 -9.33
C SER A 220 -17.67 8.70 -10.08
N TYR A 221 -16.34 8.57 -9.99
CA TYR A 221 -15.41 9.44 -10.71
C TYR A 221 -15.46 9.13 -12.22
N PRO A 222 -15.10 10.09 -13.08
CA PRO A 222 -15.05 9.87 -14.53
C PRO A 222 -14.13 8.69 -14.90
N LEU A 223 -14.49 7.98 -15.96
CA LEU A 223 -13.77 6.78 -16.42
C LEU A 223 -12.27 7.03 -16.62
N GLU A 224 -11.89 8.16 -17.20
CA GLU A 224 -10.47 8.50 -17.44
C GLU A 224 -9.67 8.70 -16.13
N ALA A 225 -10.31 9.19 -15.06
CA ALA A 225 -9.68 9.26 -13.74
C ALA A 225 -9.52 7.86 -13.12
N LEU A 226 -10.54 6.99 -13.28
CA LEU A 226 -10.48 5.60 -12.83
C LEU A 226 -9.39 4.82 -13.57
N LYS A 227 -9.21 5.05 -14.88
CA LYS A 227 -8.13 4.46 -15.68
C LYS A 227 -6.75 4.90 -15.20
N ALA A 228 -6.56 6.21 -14.97
CA ALA A 228 -5.29 6.72 -14.45
C ALA A 228 -4.96 6.08 -13.09
N GLN A 229 -5.96 5.94 -12.21
CA GLN A 229 -5.79 5.25 -10.93
C GLN A 229 -5.51 3.76 -11.09
N ALA A 230 -6.12 3.06 -12.06
CA ALA A 230 -5.85 1.66 -12.34
C ALA A 230 -4.39 1.42 -12.75
N VAL A 231 -3.86 2.26 -13.66
CA VAL A 231 -2.44 2.22 -14.07
C VAL A 231 -1.52 2.52 -12.90
N CYS A 232 -1.82 3.54 -12.08
CA CYS A 232 -1.04 3.83 -10.86
C CYS A 232 -1.05 2.64 -9.89
N ALA A 233 -2.21 2.03 -9.65
CA ALA A 233 -2.36 0.92 -8.74
C ALA A 233 -1.56 -0.31 -9.20
N ARG A 234 -1.63 -0.61 -10.50
CA ARG A 234 -0.86 -1.70 -11.13
C ARG A 234 0.63 -1.47 -11.04
N THR A 235 1.09 -0.26 -11.35
CA THR A 235 2.51 0.09 -11.31
C THR A 235 3.06 -0.02 -9.88
N TYR A 236 2.32 0.48 -8.90
CA TYR A 236 2.68 0.34 -7.49
C TYR A 236 2.79 -1.13 -7.07
N ALA A 237 1.83 -1.97 -7.49
CA ALA A 237 1.84 -3.40 -7.21
C ALA A 237 3.12 -4.07 -7.75
N LYS A 238 3.51 -3.75 -8.98
CA LYS A 238 4.73 -4.26 -9.64
C LYS A 238 6.00 -3.82 -8.94
N MET A 239 6.12 -2.53 -8.65
CA MET A 239 7.24 -1.97 -7.88
C MET A 239 7.40 -2.67 -6.51
N LYS A 240 6.29 -2.97 -5.84
CA LYS A 240 6.30 -3.68 -4.55
C LYS A 240 6.56 -5.18 -4.67
N GLN A 241 6.27 -5.83 -5.80
CA GLN A 241 6.64 -7.22 -6.03
C GLN A 241 8.17 -7.40 -6.12
N GLU A 242 8.90 -6.43 -6.69
CA GLU A 242 10.36 -6.47 -6.77
C GLU A 242 11.03 -6.30 -5.40
N SER A 243 10.51 -5.37 -4.58
CA SER A 243 11.09 -5.04 -3.26
C SER A 243 10.56 -5.90 -2.11
N LYS A 244 9.35 -6.45 -2.24
CA LYS A 244 8.59 -7.24 -1.25
C LYS A 244 8.51 -6.58 0.13
N SER A 245 7.39 -5.90 0.43
CA SER A 245 7.18 -5.29 1.75
C SER A 245 7.18 -6.31 2.90
N TYR A 246 6.81 -7.57 2.60
CA TYR A 246 6.76 -8.67 3.57
C TYR A 246 7.55 -9.87 3.05
N PRO A 247 8.90 -9.79 3.02
CA PRO A 247 9.74 -10.83 2.41
C PRO A 247 9.61 -12.18 3.13
N GLN A 248 9.32 -12.19 4.43
CA GLN A 248 9.07 -13.41 5.22
C GLN A 248 7.83 -14.19 4.75
N TYR A 249 6.87 -13.52 4.12
CA TYR A 249 5.62 -14.10 3.63
C TYR A 249 5.59 -14.24 2.11
N ASP A 250 6.68 -13.87 1.45
CA ASP A 250 6.76 -13.71 0.00
C ASP A 250 5.63 -12.82 -0.53
N ALA A 251 5.29 -11.76 0.21
CA ALA A 251 4.18 -10.88 -0.10
C ALA A 251 4.66 -9.47 -0.45
N ALA A 252 4.07 -8.93 -1.52
CA ALA A 252 4.45 -7.63 -2.07
C ALA A 252 3.92 -6.47 -1.22
N VAL A 253 2.67 -6.59 -0.79
CA VAL A 253 1.87 -5.52 -0.18
C VAL A 253 0.98 -6.06 0.95
N ASP A 254 0.44 -5.15 1.74
CA ASP A 254 -0.72 -5.38 2.61
C ASP A 254 -1.98 -4.68 2.07
N ASP A 255 -3.14 -4.95 2.67
CA ASP A 255 -4.44 -4.40 2.27
C ASP A 255 -4.85 -3.09 2.99
N SER A 256 -3.89 -2.36 3.56
CA SER A 256 -4.11 -1.12 4.31
C SER A 256 -3.56 0.13 3.63
N THR A 257 -3.74 1.29 4.26
CA THR A 257 -3.18 2.57 3.80
C THR A 257 -1.65 2.64 3.85
N ALA A 258 -0.97 1.64 4.45
CA ALA A 258 0.49 1.53 4.37
C ALA A 258 0.95 1.11 2.97
N CYS A 259 0.10 0.36 2.26
CA CYS A 259 0.28 -0.02 0.87
C CYS A 259 -0.88 0.54 0.03
N GLN A 260 -1.86 -0.29 -0.30
CA GLN A 260 -3.07 0.10 -1.00
C GLN A 260 -4.24 -0.61 -0.34
N VAL A 261 -5.32 0.14 -0.12
CA VAL A 261 -6.53 -0.40 0.46
C VAL A 261 -7.14 -1.40 -0.52
N TYR A 262 -7.23 -2.66 -0.12
CA TYR A 262 -7.68 -3.76 -0.98
C TYR A 262 -8.94 -4.44 -0.41
N ARG A 263 -9.94 -4.65 -1.27
CA ARG A 263 -11.23 -5.29 -0.92
C ARG A 263 -11.97 -4.65 0.27
N ASN A 264 -11.75 -3.36 0.50
CA ASN A 264 -12.49 -2.61 1.52
C ASN A 264 -13.90 -2.23 1.03
N LEU A 265 -14.07 -2.04 -0.27
CA LEU A 265 -15.35 -1.82 -0.94
C LEU A 265 -15.63 -2.94 -1.97
N LYS A 266 -16.90 -3.10 -2.36
CA LYS A 266 -17.27 -4.04 -3.44
C LYS A 266 -16.82 -3.49 -4.79
N THR A 267 -16.51 -4.38 -5.73
CA THR A 267 -16.22 -3.98 -7.11
C THR A 267 -17.43 -3.32 -7.77
N SER A 268 -17.18 -2.52 -8.80
CA SER A 268 -18.20 -1.84 -9.59
C SER A 268 -17.90 -2.02 -11.07
N LYS A 269 -18.93 -1.94 -11.91
CA LYS A 269 -18.78 -2.12 -13.36
C LYS A 269 -17.88 -1.05 -13.98
N GLU A 270 -17.95 0.17 -13.47
CA GLU A 270 -17.15 1.31 -13.93
C GLU A 270 -15.67 1.12 -13.57
N CYS A 271 -15.38 0.67 -12.35
CA CYS A 271 -14.03 0.32 -11.94
C CYS A 271 -13.50 -0.87 -12.74
N ASP A 272 -14.27 -1.94 -12.88
CA ASP A 272 -13.86 -3.13 -13.63
C ASP A 272 -13.55 -2.78 -15.09
N LEU A 273 -14.38 -1.95 -15.74
CA LEU A 273 -14.14 -1.45 -17.09
C LEU A 273 -12.85 -0.65 -17.19
N ALA A 274 -12.56 0.23 -16.23
CA ALA A 274 -11.32 1.01 -16.21
C ALA A 274 -10.07 0.13 -16.11
N VAL A 275 -10.14 -0.94 -15.30
CA VAL A 275 -9.06 -1.93 -15.18
C VAL A 275 -8.90 -2.71 -16.48
N GLU A 276 -10.01 -3.17 -17.07
CA GLU A 276 -10.02 -3.95 -18.32
C GLU A 276 -9.50 -3.14 -19.51
N GLU A 277 -9.88 -1.86 -19.64
CA GLU A 277 -9.41 -0.98 -20.73
C GLU A 277 -7.94 -0.53 -20.57
N THR A 278 -7.32 -0.75 -19.40
CA THR A 278 -5.90 -0.44 -19.13
C THR A 278 -5.10 -1.69 -18.75
N ALA A 279 -5.60 -2.88 -19.09
CA ALA A 279 -5.02 -4.14 -18.65
C ALA A 279 -3.54 -4.25 -19.08
N GLY A 280 -2.67 -4.53 -18.11
CA GLY A 280 -1.22 -4.61 -18.33
C GLY A 280 -0.47 -3.28 -18.48
N GLU A 281 -1.15 -2.13 -18.57
CA GLU A 281 -0.47 -0.83 -18.67
C GLU A 281 0.12 -0.40 -17.32
N VAL A 282 1.36 0.05 -17.35
CA VAL A 282 2.19 0.42 -16.18
C VAL A 282 3.07 1.62 -16.52
N LEU A 283 3.48 2.40 -15.53
CA LEU A 283 4.45 3.47 -15.72
C LEU A 283 5.86 2.96 -15.44
N GLN A 284 6.77 3.21 -16.39
CA GLN A 284 8.18 2.85 -16.26
C GLN A 284 9.10 4.06 -16.48
N GLU A 285 10.25 4.03 -15.79
CA GLU A 285 11.39 4.89 -16.04
C GLU A 285 12.11 4.51 -17.34
N GLU A 286 13.00 5.38 -17.82
CA GLU A 286 13.84 5.09 -19.01
C GLU A 286 14.69 3.82 -18.87
N ASP A 287 15.07 3.44 -17.65
CA ASP A 287 15.86 2.24 -17.37
C ASP A 287 15.04 0.95 -17.25
N GLY A 288 13.71 1.03 -17.40
CA GLY A 288 12.77 -0.07 -17.31
C GLY A 288 12.28 -0.40 -15.90
N SER A 289 12.77 0.31 -14.87
CA SER A 289 12.23 0.19 -13.51
C SER A 289 10.82 0.78 -13.42
N TYR A 290 10.01 0.27 -12.48
CA TYR A 290 8.66 0.79 -12.28
C TYR A 290 8.67 2.14 -11.58
N THR A 291 7.83 3.05 -12.06
CA THR A 291 7.66 4.36 -11.44
C THR A 291 7.03 4.26 -10.07
N GLU A 292 7.53 5.07 -9.15
CA GLU A 292 6.98 5.29 -7.81
C GLU A 292 5.59 5.98 -7.85
N CYS A 293 4.56 5.20 -8.18
CA CYS A 293 3.17 5.66 -8.37
C CYS A 293 2.41 5.77 -7.04
N TYR A 294 2.80 6.73 -6.22
CA TYR A 294 2.03 7.12 -5.04
C TYR A 294 0.85 8.03 -5.41
N TYR A 295 -0.22 8.03 -4.61
CA TYR A 295 -1.39 8.86 -4.86
C TYR A 295 -2.05 9.27 -3.56
N TYR A 296 -2.77 10.39 -3.61
CA TYR A 296 -3.43 10.99 -2.45
C TYR A 296 -4.74 11.64 -2.86
N SER A 297 -5.57 12.00 -1.88
CA SER A 297 -6.95 12.40 -2.14
C SER A 297 -7.07 13.80 -2.75
N THR A 298 -6.48 14.81 -2.10
CA THR A 298 -6.66 16.21 -2.51
C THR A 298 -5.39 17.01 -2.27
N SER A 299 -4.99 17.88 -3.21
CA SER A 299 -3.86 18.80 -3.00
C SER A 299 -4.30 20.11 -2.37
N CYS A 300 -3.36 20.88 -1.83
CA CYS A 300 -3.62 22.28 -1.47
C CYS A 300 -3.50 23.24 -2.68
N GLY A 301 -3.35 22.71 -3.89
CA GLY A 301 -2.93 23.44 -5.10
C GLY A 301 -1.45 23.24 -5.46
N ARG A 302 -0.71 22.44 -4.68
CA ARG A 302 0.67 22.02 -4.90
C ARG A 302 0.82 20.54 -4.50
N GLY A 303 1.66 19.81 -5.21
CA GLY A 303 2.13 18.49 -4.79
C GLY A 303 3.37 18.58 -3.89
N ALA A 304 3.86 17.42 -3.46
CA ALA A 304 5.11 17.24 -2.73
C ALA A 304 6.05 16.32 -3.53
N PRO A 305 7.38 16.52 -3.43
CA PRO A 305 8.35 15.59 -3.98
C PRO A 305 8.38 14.28 -3.18
N LEU A 306 8.95 13.22 -3.78
CA LEU A 306 9.22 11.94 -3.11
C LEU A 306 10.07 12.10 -1.84
N SER A 307 10.91 13.12 -1.77
CA SER A 307 11.77 13.40 -0.60
C SER A 307 10.99 13.68 0.69
N VAL A 308 9.66 13.87 0.64
CA VAL A 308 8.82 14.10 1.81
C VAL A 308 8.95 12.99 2.86
N TRP A 309 9.25 11.76 2.43
CA TRP A 309 9.41 10.61 3.32
C TRP A 309 10.85 10.37 3.79
N HIS A 310 11.82 11.13 3.29
CA HIS A 310 13.23 11.07 3.73
C HIS A 310 13.57 12.11 4.82
N GLY A 311 12.56 12.82 5.34
CA GLY A 311 12.73 13.76 6.45
C GLY A 311 13.27 13.04 7.70
N GLY A 312 14.48 13.42 8.14
CA GLY A 312 15.15 12.80 9.30
C GLY A 312 16.20 11.73 8.98
N GLU A 313 16.50 11.45 7.70
CA GLU A 313 17.56 10.50 7.30
C GLU A 313 18.99 11.05 7.47
N LYS A 314 19.15 12.36 7.69
CA LYS A 314 20.46 12.96 7.97
C LYS A 314 20.90 12.60 9.39
N ASP A 315 22.15 12.18 9.57
CA ASP A 315 22.76 11.75 10.86
C ASP A 315 22.70 12.81 11.97
N SER A 316 22.36 14.06 11.63
CA SER A 316 21.90 15.10 12.53
C SER A 316 21.22 16.16 11.65
N PRO A 317 19.89 16.26 11.62
CA PRO A 317 19.23 17.30 10.84
C PRO A 317 19.43 18.64 11.55
N VAL A 318 20.51 19.32 11.17
CA VAL A 318 20.81 20.68 11.63
C VAL A 318 19.77 21.60 11.00
N LEU A 319 19.08 22.38 11.84
CA LEU A 319 18.24 23.46 11.34
C LEU A 319 19.07 24.36 10.43
N SER A 320 18.67 24.40 9.16
CA SER A 320 19.41 25.12 8.14
C SER A 320 19.10 26.62 8.12
N LYS A 321 17.99 27.04 8.74
CA LYS A 321 17.40 28.38 8.65
C LYS A 321 17.58 29.19 9.94
N SER A 322 17.83 30.49 9.80
CA SER A 322 17.76 31.47 10.91
C SER A 322 16.31 31.69 11.38
N GLU A 323 16.14 32.34 12.53
CA GLU A 323 14.81 32.67 13.06
C GLU A 323 14.03 33.58 12.09
N GLU A 324 14.71 34.56 11.48
CA GLU A 324 14.08 35.46 10.49
C GLU A 324 13.63 34.69 9.24
N GLU A 325 14.43 33.73 8.78
CA GLU A 325 14.08 32.87 7.64
C GLU A 325 12.89 31.96 7.96
N ILE A 326 12.81 31.42 9.17
CA ILE A 326 11.66 30.62 9.65
C ILE A 326 10.39 31.47 9.66
N ILE A 327 10.46 32.69 10.20
CA ILE A 327 9.32 33.61 10.25
C ILE A 327 8.83 33.95 8.84
N LEU A 328 9.75 34.34 7.94
CA LEU A 328 9.41 34.70 6.57
C LEU A 328 8.77 33.51 5.82
N MET A 329 9.38 32.32 5.90
CA MET A 329 8.87 31.09 5.28
C MET A 329 7.45 30.76 5.75
N ASN A 330 7.17 30.91 7.05
CA ASN A 330 5.83 30.66 7.58
C ASN A 330 4.82 31.72 7.17
N GLN A 331 5.22 32.98 7.09
CA GLN A 331 4.36 34.05 6.60
C GLN A 331 4.00 33.84 5.13
N GLU A 332 4.97 33.54 4.27
CA GLU A 332 4.75 33.27 2.84
C GLU A 332 3.80 32.08 2.63
N PHE A 333 3.97 31.01 3.42
CA PHE A 333 3.06 29.87 3.34
C PHE A 333 1.67 30.17 3.89
N PHE A 334 1.57 30.96 4.97
CA PHE A 334 0.29 31.42 5.51
C PHE A 334 -0.48 32.25 4.47
N ASP A 335 0.20 33.17 3.80
CA ASP A 335 -0.39 34.00 2.74
C ASP A 335 -0.87 33.13 1.58
N TYR A 336 -0.09 32.12 1.17
CA TYR A 336 -0.49 31.17 0.13
C TYR A 336 -1.71 30.33 0.53
N ILE A 337 -1.67 29.69 1.71
CA ILE A 337 -2.72 28.76 2.15
C ILE A 337 -4.00 29.50 2.56
N GLY A 338 -3.89 30.76 2.98
CA GLY A 338 -5.04 31.60 3.35
C GLY A 338 -5.76 32.23 2.16
N GLN A 339 -5.19 32.21 0.95
CA GLN A 339 -5.78 32.80 -0.25
C GLN A 339 -6.67 31.81 -1.01
N GLU A 340 -7.79 32.31 -1.51
CA GLU A 340 -8.53 31.68 -2.62
C GLU A 340 -7.68 31.80 -3.89
N GLN A 341 -7.49 30.69 -4.60
CA GLN A 341 -6.64 30.63 -5.79
C GLN A 341 -7.50 30.25 -6.99
N GLU A 342 -7.77 31.22 -7.86
CA GLU A 342 -8.51 31.01 -9.10
C GLU A 342 -7.70 30.12 -10.06
N GLY A 343 -8.35 29.14 -10.69
CA GLY A 343 -7.72 28.25 -11.67
C GLY A 343 -7.00 27.03 -11.09
N HIS A 344 -6.96 26.85 -9.78
CA HIS A 344 -6.51 25.58 -9.19
C HIS A 344 -7.55 24.48 -9.45
N LEU A 345 -7.10 23.33 -9.96
CA LEU A 345 -7.96 22.21 -10.34
C LEU A 345 -8.90 21.76 -9.20
N GLU A 346 -8.39 21.77 -7.97
CA GLU A 346 -9.08 21.19 -6.81
C GLU A 346 -9.69 22.25 -5.88
N ALA A 347 -9.79 23.50 -6.34
CA ALA A 347 -10.23 24.63 -5.52
C ALA A 347 -11.61 24.43 -4.88
N GLU A 348 -12.47 23.61 -5.50
CA GLU A 348 -13.83 23.33 -5.03
C GLU A 348 -13.92 22.15 -4.04
N GLU A 349 -12.82 21.42 -3.80
CA GLU A 349 -12.85 20.22 -2.95
C GLU A 349 -12.92 20.55 -1.45
N ALA A 350 -13.72 19.81 -0.67
CA ALA A 350 -13.88 20.07 0.76
C ALA A 350 -12.53 20.17 1.52
N PHE A 351 -11.58 19.30 1.18
CA PHE A 351 -10.26 19.27 1.81
C PHE A 351 -9.27 20.27 1.24
N TYR A 352 -9.60 21.01 0.16
CA TYR A 352 -8.67 21.97 -0.45
C TYR A 352 -8.17 23.02 0.55
N ARG A 353 -9.04 23.46 1.46
CA ARG A 353 -8.72 24.26 2.64
C ARG A 353 -9.42 23.73 3.87
N TRP A 354 -8.78 23.86 5.02
CA TRP A 354 -9.35 23.46 6.30
C TRP A 354 -8.68 24.19 7.46
N ASN A 355 -9.36 24.23 8.60
CA ASN A 355 -8.83 24.78 9.85
C ASN A 355 -9.04 23.83 11.02
N TYR A 356 -8.09 23.84 11.94
CA TYR A 356 -8.15 23.07 13.17
C TYR A 356 -7.75 23.97 14.35
N ARG A 357 -8.59 24.01 15.38
CA ARG A 357 -8.34 24.81 16.58
C ARG A 357 -8.36 23.94 17.81
N LYS A 358 -7.20 23.80 18.46
CA LYS A 358 -7.08 23.20 19.78
C LYS A 358 -7.00 24.31 20.82
N GLY A 359 -8.14 24.70 21.39
CA GLY A 359 -8.22 25.80 22.37
C GLY A 359 -7.74 25.47 23.78
N LYS A 360 -7.49 24.19 24.06
CA LYS A 360 -6.91 23.68 25.31
C LYS A 360 -5.93 22.56 24.94
N ALA A 361 -4.70 22.91 24.59
CA ALA A 361 -3.68 21.93 24.32
C ALA A 361 -3.18 21.31 25.62
N GLU A 362 -2.87 20.01 25.58
CA GLU A 362 -2.31 19.27 26.70
C GLU A 362 -0.84 18.97 26.40
N ASP A 363 0.08 19.68 27.08
CA ASP A 363 1.53 19.50 26.89
C ASP A 363 1.93 18.02 27.02
N GLU A 364 1.37 17.32 28.01
CA GLU A 364 1.70 15.91 28.24
C GLU A 364 1.27 15.01 27.07
N ALA A 365 0.11 15.28 26.46
CA ALA A 365 -0.33 14.54 25.28
C ALA A 365 0.56 14.82 24.04
N ILE A 366 1.13 16.03 23.91
CA ILE A 366 2.16 16.30 22.89
C ILE A 366 3.44 15.51 23.22
N PHE A 367 3.89 15.54 24.48
CA PHE A 367 5.09 14.83 24.90
C PHE A 367 4.98 13.31 24.76
N ASP A 368 3.83 12.72 25.11
CA ASP A 368 3.52 11.30 24.90
C ASP A 368 3.67 10.91 23.42
N ARG A 369 3.02 11.66 22.53
CA ARG A 369 3.08 11.40 21.08
C ARG A 369 4.51 11.57 20.55
N CYS A 370 5.26 12.55 21.05
CA CYS A 370 6.67 12.70 20.73
C CYS A 370 7.53 11.51 21.22
N ARG A 371 7.27 10.98 22.42
CA ARG A 371 7.96 9.78 22.94
C ARG A 371 7.67 8.56 22.07
N GLU A 372 6.41 8.31 21.73
CA GLU A 372 6.01 7.20 20.85
C GLU A 372 6.74 7.26 19.50
N ARG A 373 6.91 8.46 18.92
CA ARG A 373 7.67 8.61 17.68
C ARG A 373 9.17 8.42 17.86
N ARG A 374 9.75 8.87 19.00
CA ARG A 374 11.17 8.64 19.33
C ARG A 374 11.47 7.16 19.55
N GLU A 375 10.53 6.39 20.11
CA GLU A 375 10.64 4.94 20.28
C GLU A 375 10.65 4.18 18.95
N VAL A 376 9.85 4.63 17.98
CA VAL A 376 9.87 4.07 16.61
C VAL A 376 11.23 4.29 15.95
N ASN A 377 11.75 5.50 16.03
CA ASN A 377 13.12 5.81 15.60
C ASN A 377 13.57 7.11 16.28
N ALA A 378 14.69 7.04 17.00
CA ALA A 378 15.22 8.16 17.77
C ALA A 378 15.48 9.43 16.94
N ARG A 379 15.66 9.29 15.61
CA ARG A 379 15.87 10.41 14.68
C ARG A 379 14.60 11.21 14.35
N LEU A 380 13.42 10.66 14.62
CA LEU A 380 12.14 11.32 14.30
C LEU A 380 11.82 12.46 15.26
N VAL A 381 12.32 12.38 16.51
CA VAL A 381 12.15 13.42 17.51
C VAL A 381 13.46 13.65 18.24
N LEU A 382 14.07 14.80 17.97
CA LEU A 382 15.29 15.25 18.63
C LEU A 382 14.96 16.26 19.71
N THR A 383 15.80 16.32 20.74
CA THR A 383 15.65 17.24 21.87
C THR A 383 16.94 17.99 22.11
N GLU A 384 16.86 19.29 22.36
CA GLU A 384 18.01 20.12 22.67
C GLU A 384 17.73 20.91 23.97
N ASP A 385 18.65 20.84 24.93
CA ASP A 385 18.59 21.63 26.17
C ASP A 385 19.36 22.96 25.96
N ILE A 386 18.74 24.08 26.35
CA ILE A 386 19.29 25.44 26.16
C ILE A 386 20.59 25.65 26.94
N GLU A 387 20.72 25.00 28.10
CA GLU A 387 21.85 25.16 29.03
C GLU A 387 22.90 24.06 28.90
N ARG A 388 22.49 22.86 28.52
CA ARG A 388 23.35 21.67 28.48
C ARG A 388 23.32 21.13 27.06
N GLN A 389 24.48 21.07 26.39
CA GLN A 389 24.65 20.41 25.09
C GLN A 389 24.41 18.89 25.19
N SER A 390 23.19 18.49 25.51
CA SER A 390 22.72 17.15 25.79
C SER A 390 21.30 16.98 25.25
N GLU A 391 20.90 15.73 24.99
CA GLU A 391 19.54 15.38 24.60
C GLU A 391 18.72 15.01 25.86
N PRO A 392 17.89 15.90 26.40
CA PRO A 392 17.07 15.57 27.57
C PRO A 392 15.99 14.53 27.23
N GLU A 393 15.47 13.87 28.26
CA GLU A 393 14.24 13.08 28.11
C GLU A 393 13.06 14.00 27.74
N ILE A 394 12.12 13.49 26.96
CA ILE A 394 10.93 14.24 26.55
C ILE A 394 9.95 14.28 27.73
N GLY A 395 9.69 15.45 28.29
CA GLY A 395 8.69 15.63 29.33
C GLY A 395 8.76 16.99 30.03
N ARG A 396 7.73 17.30 30.81
CA ARG A 396 7.61 18.59 31.49
C ARG A 396 8.67 18.82 32.57
N ASP A 397 9.11 17.75 33.24
CA ASP A 397 10.11 17.84 34.32
C ASP A 397 11.48 18.33 33.79
N THR A 398 11.85 17.86 32.59
CA THR A 398 13.10 18.17 31.91
C THR A 398 13.01 19.45 31.07
N LEU A 399 11.99 19.58 30.22
CA LEU A 399 11.87 20.66 29.23
C LEU A 399 11.04 21.87 29.70
N GLY A 400 10.24 21.71 30.77
CA GLY A 400 9.31 22.73 31.24
C GLY A 400 8.02 22.80 30.42
N ASN A 401 7.32 23.93 30.51
CA ASN A 401 6.10 24.15 29.74
C ASN A 401 6.41 24.42 28.26
N ILE A 402 5.48 24.07 27.37
CA ILE A 402 5.54 24.50 25.97
C ILE A 402 5.20 26.00 25.91
N THR A 403 6.03 26.77 25.21
CA THR A 403 5.89 28.22 25.06
C THR A 403 5.46 28.61 23.65
N ASP A 404 5.88 27.84 22.64
CA ASP A 404 5.53 28.07 21.24
C ASP A 404 5.73 26.81 20.38
N MET A 405 5.08 26.75 19.22
CA MET A 405 5.32 25.77 18.18
C MET A 405 5.32 26.43 16.80
N CYS A 406 6.29 26.09 15.96
CA CYS A 406 6.39 26.63 14.59
C CYS A 406 6.96 25.60 13.61
N ILE A 407 6.65 25.75 12.32
CA ILE A 407 7.27 24.92 11.28
C ILE A 407 8.66 25.47 10.99
N ALA A 408 9.71 24.74 11.36
CA ALA A 408 11.09 25.16 11.20
C ALA A 408 11.65 24.85 9.81
N GLU A 409 11.18 23.77 9.17
CA GLU A 409 11.54 23.45 7.79
C GLU A 409 10.33 22.97 6.98
N ARG A 410 10.36 23.27 5.68
CA ARG A 410 9.41 22.81 4.67
C ARG A 410 10.19 22.24 3.49
N GLN A 411 9.62 21.25 2.83
CA GLN A 411 10.15 20.77 1.56
C GLN A 411 9.57 21.57 0.38
N GLU A 412 10.01 21.24 -0.83
CA GLU A 412 9.40 21.72 -2.06
C GLU A 412 7.88 21.45 -2.06
N GLY A 413 7.10 22.35 -2.66
CA GLY A 413 5.64 22.31 -2.59
C GLY A 413 5.04 22.90 -1.30
N GLY A 414 5.85 23.06 -0.24
CA GLY A 414 5.45 23.74 1.00
C GLY A 414 4.95 22.83 2.11
N VAL A 415 5.05 21.51 1.93
CA VAL A 415 4.77 20.51 2.97
C VAL A 415 5.72 20.71 4.17
N ALA A 416 5.19 20.67 5.38
CA ALA A 416 5.98 20.79 6.61
C ALA A 416 6.90 19.57 6.79
N ASP A 417 8.17 19.84 7.05
CA ASP A 417 9.22 18.82 7.19
C ASP A 417 9.79 18.74 8.61
N CYS A 418 9.82 19.88 9.31
CA CYS A 418 10.23 19.93 10.71
C CYS A 418 9.31 20.86 11.51
N LEU A 419 8.73 20.33 12.59
CA LEU A 419 8.03 21.09 13.62
C LEU A 419 9.01 21.33 14.77
N ARG A 420 9.26 22.59 15.11
CA ARG A 420 9.96 22.98 16.33
C ARG A 420 8.94 23.27 17.43
N ILE A 421 9.11 22.61 18.57
CA ILE A 421 8.36 22.85 19.80
C ILE A 421 9.31 23.52 20.78
N SER A 422 9.03 24.76 21.12
CA SER A 422 9.80 25.55 22.07
C SER A 422 9.26 25.33 23.47
N CYS A 423 10.16 25.02 24.41
CA CYS A 423 9.85 24.87 25.83
C CYS A 423 10.69 25.84 26.67
N GLU A 424 10.35 25.98 27.95
CA GLU A 424 11.07 26.88 28.88
C GLU A 424 12.57 26.56 29.02
N LYS A 425 12.96 25.29 28.87
CA LYS A 425 14.33 24.80 29.11
C LYS A 425 14.98 24.16 27.88
N GLY A 426 14.29 24.11 26.73
CA GLY A 426 14.76 23.35 25.58
C GLY A 426 13.84 23.39 24.38
N TYR A 427 14.19 22.61 23.37
CA TYR A 427 13.45 22.46 22.13
C TYR A 427 13.22 20.98 21.82
N LEU A 428 12.12 20.69 21.12
CA LEU A 428 11.94 19.44 20.40
C LEU A 428 11.84 19.73 18.90
N TYR A 429 12.40 18.82 18.10
CA TYR A 429 12.32 18.84 16.64
C TYR A 429 11.67 17.55 16.16
N VAL A 430 10.45 17.66 15.65
CA VAL A 430 9.67 16.55 15.10
C VAL A 430 9.80 16.57 13.58
N TRP A 431 10.42 15.52 13.03
CA TRP A 431 10.75 15.43 11.60
C TRP A 431 9.75 14.57 10.83
N GLY A 432 9.44 14.97 9.60
CA GLY A 432 8.60 14.23 8.66
C GLY A 432 7.11 14.54 8.79
N GLU A 433 6.44 14.62 7.64
CA GLU A 433 5.04 15.05 7.51
C GLU A 433 4.07 14.26 8.40
N TYR A 434 4.23 12.93 8.44
CA TYR A 434 3.39 12.04 9.23
C TYR A 434 3.52 12.33 10.72
N ASN A 435 4.76 12.48 11.21
CA ASN A 435 5.02 12.68 12.64
C ASN A 435 4.50 14.04 13.10
N ILE A 436 4.62 15.08 12.25
CA ILE A 436 4.07 16.41 12.52
C ILE A 436 2.54 16.34 12.62
N ARG A 437 1.87 15.71 11.64
CA ARG A 437 0.41 15.52 11.65
C ARG A 437 -0.05 14.71 12.84
N TYR A 438 0.74 13.70 13.24
CA TYR A 438 0.48 12.87 14.39
C TYR A 438 0.57 13.72 15.67
N VAL A 439 1.71 14.34 15.96
CA VAL A 439 1.92 15.12 17.19
C VAL A 439 0.90 16.26 17.34
N LEU A 440 0.52 16.93 16.26
CA LEU A 440 -0.46 18.02 16.30
C LEU A 440 -1.93 17.56 16.40
N ALA A 441 -2.24 16.29 16.15
CA ALA A 441 -3.59 15.75 16.26
C ALA A 441 -3.93 15.39 17.71
N GLN A 442 -4.43 16.38 18.47
CA GLN A 442 -4.90 16.18 19.84
C GLN A 442 -6.42 15.92 19.94
N GLY A 443 -7.03 15.28 18.94
CA GLY A 443 -8.47 15.05 18.90
C GLY A 443 -9.29 16.29 18.57
N GLY A 444 -10.61 16.10 18.46
CA GLY A 444 -11.55 17.15 18.07
C GLY A 444 -11.82 17.18 16.57
N THR A 445 -12.25 18.34 16.09
CA THR A 445 -12.79 18.49 14.73
C THR A 445 -11.97 19.47 13.91
N VAL A 446 -11.67 19.07 12.68
CA VAL A 446 -11.21 19.94 11.60
C VAL A 446 -12.44 20.43 10.85
N THR A 447 -12.52 21.74 10.62
CA THR A 447 -13.55 22.35 9.79
C THR A 447 -13.00 22.50 8.38
N LEU A 448 -13.67 21.86 7.42
CA LEU A 448 -13.36 21.90 6.00
C LEU A 448 -13.93 23.16 5.33
N GLN A 449 -13.46 23.53 4.14
CA GLN A 449 -13.88 24.78 3.50
C GLN A 449 -15.36 24.87 3.15
N ASN A 450 -16.04 23.72 3.04
CA ASN A 450 -17.48 23.64 2.82
C ASN A 450 -18.28 23.48 4.14
N ASP A 451 -17.68 23.87 5.26
CA ASP A 451 -18.22 23.79 6.63
C ASP A 451 -18.52 22.37 7.14
N THR A 452 -18.06 21.32 6.43
CA THR A 452 -18.16 19.94 6.93
C THR A 452 -17.04 19.63 7.92
N ALA A 453 -17.24 18.58 8.71
CA ALA A 453 -16.38 18.21 9.82
C ALA A 453 -15.57 16.94 9.51
N PHE A 454 -14.28 16.96 9.82
CA PHE A 454 -13.40 15.78 9.84
C PHE A 454 -12.86 15.56 11.26
N SER A 455 -12.79 14.31 11.72
CA SER A 455 -12.31 13.99 13.06
C SER A 455 -10.78 13.85 13.08
N ALA A 456 -10.09 14.73 13.80
CA ALA A 456 -8.64 14.72 13.95
C ALA A 456 -8.18 13.95 15.20
N ASN A 457 -8.67 12.72 15.37
CA ASN A 457 -8.32 11.88 16.53
C ASN A 457 -6.86 11.42 16.49
N GLU A 458 -6.42 10.91 15.34
CA GLU A 458 -5.11 10.28 15.22
C GLU A 458 -4.15 11.06 14.33
N LEU A 459 -4.67 11.77 13.33
CA LEU A 459 -3.86 12.41 12.30
C LEU A 459 -4.57 13.62 11.72
N LEU A 460 -3.82 14.71 11.50
CA LEU A 460 -4.33 15.84 10.71
C LEU A 460 -4.45 15.47 9.22
N PRO A 461 -5.31 16.16 8.44
CA PRO A 461 -5.57 15.80 7.03
C PRO A 461 -4.32 15.79 6.14
N SER A 462 -3.42 16.76 6.32
CA SER A 462 -2.16 16.87 5.58
C SER A 462 -1.12 17.64 6.40
N ALA A 463 0.12 17.71 5.90
CA ALA A 463 1.19 18.55 6.47
C ALA A 463 1.40 19.87 5.69
N PHE A 464 0.51 20.21 4.75
CA PHE A 464 0.48 21.53 4.11
C PHE A 464 -0.20 22.54 5.04
N ILE A 465 0.52 22.89 6.10
CA ILE A 465 -0.05 23.62 7.24
C ILE A 465 0.71 24.91 7.57
N SER A 466 -0.03 25.91 8.05
CA SER A 466 0.48 27.02 8.85
C SER A 466 -0.02 26.86 10.29
N LEU A 467 0.80 27.22 11.26
CA LEU A 467 0.60 26.98 12.68
C LEU A 467 0.79 28.27 13.48
N GLN A 468 -0.12 28.52 14.41
CA GLN A 468 -0.03 29.64 15.34
C GLN A 468 -0.37 29.19 16.77
N SER A 469 0.55 29.43 17.70
CA SER A 469 0.33 29.20 19.13
C SER A 469 -0.65 30.22 19.72
N ILE A 470 -1.46 29.77 20.68
CA ILE A 470 -2.28 30.60 21.56
C ILE A 470 -1.60 30.60 22.93
N CYS A 471 -1.04 31.73 23.35
CA CYS A 471 -0.33 31.83 24.62
C CYS A 471 -1.14 32.63 25.66
N ASN A 472 -0.94 32.30 26.94
CA ASN A 472 -1.48 33.09 28.04
C ASN A 472 -0.59 34.29 28.39
N GLU A 473 -1.02 35.11 29.36
CA GLU A 473 -0.27 36.31 29.80
C GLU A 473 1.15 36.01 30.32
N LYS A 474 1.45 34.76 30.70
CA LYS A 474 2.76 34.32 31.16
C LYS A 474 3.67 33.84 30.02
N GLY A 475 3.17 33.82 28.78
CA GLY A 475 3.90 33.31 27.61
C GLY A 475 3.85 31.79 27.44
N ASN A 476 3.08 31.07 28.26
CA ASN A 476 2.92 29.63 28.08
C ASN A 476 1.84 29.37 27.03
N MET A 477 2.10 28.41 26.15
CA MET A 477 1.10 27.93 25.19
C MET A 477 -0.05 27.27 25.95
N VAL A 478 -1.28 27.63 25.58
CA VAL A 478 -2.53 27.02 26.10
C VAL A 478 -3.36 26.39 24.99
N GLY A 479 -2.98 26.60 23.74
CA GLY A 479 -3.66 26.09 22.56
C GLY A 479 -2.91 26.47 21.30
N TYR A 480 -3.45 26.08 20.15
CA TYR A 480 -2.92 26.45 18.84
C TYR A 480 -4.00 26.39 17.76
N ILE A 481 -3.74 27.07 16.66
CA ILE A 481 -4.56 27.12 15.45
C ILE A 481 -3.70 26.59 14.30
N VAL A 482 -4.28 25.71 13.51
CA VAL A 482 -3.71 25.21 12.26
C VAL A 482 -4.61 25.63 11.12
N VAL A 483 -4.03 26.26 10.10
CA VAL A 483 -4.67 26.50 8.80
C VAL A 483 -3.97 25.63 7.79
N GLY A 484 -4.69 24.74 7.11
CA GLY A 484 -4.11 23.80 6.18
C GLY A 484 -4.91 23.63 4.91
N GLY A 485 -4.43 22.76 4.04
CA GLY A 485 -5.11 22.38 2.81
C GLY A 485 -4.65 21.02 2.30
N GLY A 486 -5.47 20.42 1.45
CA GLY A 486 -5.27 19.06 0.95
C GLY A 486 -5.56 17.96 1.98
N PHE A 487 -5.56 16.72 1.49
CA PHE A 487 -5.75 15.50 2.25
C PHE A 487 -4.84 14.40 1.72
N GLY A 488 -3.95 13.90 2.57
CA GLY A 488 -2.88 12.95 2.23
C GLY A 488 -1.49 13.59 2.17
N HIS A 489 -0.53 12.82 1.68
CA HIS A 489 0.90 13.17 1.68
C HIS A 489 1.32 14.12 0.56
N GLY A 490 0.54 14.22 -0.53
CA GLY A 490 0.79 15.17 -1.62
C GLY A 490 1.72 14.67 -2.74
N VAL A 491 2.21 13.42 -2.66
CA VAL A 491 3.18 12.85 -3.62
C VAL A 491 2.46 12.08 -4.72
N GLY A 492 2.86 12.30 -5.97
CA GLY A 492 2.31 11.62 -7.14
C GLY A 492 0.92 12.12 -7.53
N LEU A 493 0.01 11.21 -7.87
CA LEU A 493 -1.29 11.56 -8.44
C LEU A 493 -2.28 12.07 -7.37
N SER A 494 -2.84 13.27 -7.59
CA SER A 494 -4.03 13.70 -6.84
C SER A 494 -5.29 13.08 -7.45
N GLN A 495 -6.06 12.34 -6.66
CA GLN A 495 -7.31 11.71 -7.09
C GLN A 495 -8.37 12.74 -7.52
N ASN A 496 -8.56 13.79 -6.73
CA ASN A 496 -9.48 14.86 -7.11
C ASN A 496 -8.94 15.70 -8.26
N GLY A 497 -7.63 15.90 -8.35
CA GLY A 497 -7.02 16.54 -9.52
C GLY A 497 -7.26 15.74 -10.80
N ALA A 498 -7.06 14.43 -10.78
CA ALA A 498 -7.39 13.52 -11.87
C ALA A 498 -8.88 13.57 -12.25
N LYS A 499 -9.79 13.61 -11.26
CA LYS A 499 -11.23 13.81 -11.49
C LYS A 499 -11.50 15.09 -12.27
N HIS A 500 -10.96 16.23 -11.82
CA HIS A 500 -11.18 17.53 -12.47
C HIS A 500 -10.56 17.60 -13.87
N MET A 501 -9.40 17.01 -14.07
CA MET A 501 -8.79 16.87 -15.40
C MET A 501 -9.66 16.02 -16.34
N ALA A 502 -10.18 14.89 -15.87
CA ALA A 502 -11.07 14.06 -16.67
C ALA A 502 -12.39 14.77 -17.00
N LEU A 503 -12.96 15.54 -16.05
CA LEU A 503 -14.14 16.39 -16.30
C LEU A 503 -13.86 17.50 -17.32
N ALA A 504 -12.62 17.99 -17.39
CA ALA A 504 -12.16 18.93 -18.40
C ALA A 504 -11.85 18.26 -19.77
N GLY A 505 -12.02 16.94 -19.88
CA GLY A 505 -11.87 16.20 -21.14
C GLY A 505 -10.47 15.63 -21.39
N ASN A 506 -9.57 15.66 -20.40
CA ASN A 506 -8.25 15.04 -20.53
C ASN A 506 -8.37 13.51 -20.49
N THR A 507 -7.55 12.81 -21.28
CA THR A 507 -7.45 11.35 -21.23
C THR A 507 -6.61 10.89 -20.04
N TYR A 508 -6.71 9.61 -19.67
CA TYR A 508 -5.91 9.06 -18.58
C TYR A 508 -4.41 9.19 -18.82
N GLN A 509 -3.93 9.11 -20.08
CA GLN A 509 -2.52 9.32 -20.39
C GLN A 509 -2.09 10.77 -20.15
N GLU A 510 -2.93 11.75 -20.50
CA GLU A 510 -2.67 13.18 -20.24
C GLU A 510 -2.67 13.49 -18.73
N ILE A 511 -3.57 12.84 -17.99
CA ILE A 511 -3.60 12.89 -16.52
C ILE A 511 -2.29 12.33 -15.95
N LEU A 512 -1.89 11.12 -16.33
CA LEU A 512 -0.65 10.51 -15.84
C LEU A 512 0.58 11.34 -16.20
N ALA A 513 0.66 11.85 -17.44
CA ALA A 513 1.77 12.70 -17.89
C ALA A 513 1.89 14.01 -17.09
N THR A 514 0.78 14.49 -16.51
CA THR A 514 0.78 15.69 -15.65
C THR A 514 1.42 15.41 -14.28
N TYR A 515 1.19 14.22 -13.72
CA TYR A 515 1.67 13.85 -12.38
C TYR A 515 3.03 13.14 -12.39
N TYR A 516 3.37 12.44 -13.47
CA TYR A 516 4.57 11.64 -13.61
C TYR A 516 5.30 12.01 -14.90
N GLN A 517 5.83 13.24 -14.95
CA GLN A 517 6.49 13.81 -16.13
C GLN A 517 7.54 12.85 -16.74
N GLU A 518 7.54 12.78 -18.08
CA GLU A 518 8.52 12.05 -18.91
C GLU A 518 8.60 10.53 -18.67
N LYS A 519 7.46 9.86 -18.48
CA LYS A 519 7.42 8.40 -18.28
C LYS A 519 6.68 7.66 -19.38
N HIS A 520 7.16 6.47 -19.69
CA HIS A 520 6.59 5.61 -20.72
C HIS A 520 5.46 4.76 -20.11
N ILE A 521 4.31 4.74 -20.80
CA ILE A 521 3.16 3.86 -20.51
C ILE A 521 3.32 2.55 -21.29
#